data_AF-A0A9D7Q235-F1
#
_entry.id   AF-A0A9D7Q235-F1
#
_cell.length_a   1.000
_cell.length_b   1.000
_cell.length_c   1.000
_cell.angle_alpha   90.00
_cell.angle_beta   90.00
_cell.angle_gamma   90.00
#
_symmetry.space_group_name_H-M   'P 1'
#
loop_
_entity.id
_entity.type
_entity.pdbx_description
1 polymer ?
#
loop_
_entity_poly.entity_id
_entity_poly.type
_entity_poly.pdbx_seq_one_letter_code
_entity_poly.pdbx_strand_id
1 'polypeptide(L)'
;MKAFVTLFRNLEESADHKVRMNQIIDFFRVSTEEEITSAIDFLSGNRPKKLIDISTLKDAIQQMAFLPEWLVEESYSHSGDWAEVVSLLIKPVKIDTGKNLSSMIAGVEKLRVWVPQ
;
A
#
# COMPACT_ATOMS: atom_id res chain seq x y z
N MET A 1 -2.25 3.33 -10.56
CA MET A 1 -1.30 2.90 -9.51
C MET A 1 0.15 3.03 -9.90
N LYS A 2 0.56 2.62 -11.12
CA LYS A 2 1.98 2.73 -11.54
C LYS A 2 2.55 4.14 -11.41
N ALA A 3 1.78 5.15 -11.82
CA ALA A 3 2.17 6.56 -11.72
C ALA A 3 2.44 6.99 -10.26
N PHE A 4 1.50 6.70 -9.35
CA PHE A 4 1.66 7.05 -7.94
C PHE A 4 2.80 6.29 -7.24
N VAL A 5 2.96 4.99 -7.50
CA VAL A 5 4.10 4.21 -6.95
C VAL A 5 5.43 4.78 -7.45
N THR A 6 5.49 5.17 -8.73
CA THR A 6 6.68 5.81 -9.31
C THR A 6 6.95 7.15 -8.64
N LEU A 7 5.93 8.00 -8.46
CA LEU A 7 6.04 9.25 -7.71
C LEU A 7 6.59 8.99 -6.31
N PHE A 8 5.98 8.07 -5.57
CA PHE A 8 6.35 7.79 -4.18
C PHE A 8 7.81 7.37 -4.05
N ARG A 9 8.25 6.41 -4.88
CA ARG A 9 9.66 5.97 -4.90
C ARG A 9 10.61 7.10 -5.27
N ASN A 10 10.27 7.87 -6.30
CA ASN A 10 11.09 9.00 -6.75
C ASN A 10 11.22 10.10 -5.68
N LEU A 11 10.18 10.29 -4.86
CA LEU A 11 10.20 11.21 -3.72
C LEU A 11 11.08 10.66 -2.59
N GLU A 12 11.13 9.36 -2.35
CA GLU A 12 12.02 8.77 -1.33
C GLU A 12 13.50 8.88 -1.72
N GLU A 13 13.81 8.72 -3.01
CA GLU A 13 15.18 8.76 -3.53
C GLU A 13 15.81 10.17 -3.58
N SER A 14 14.99 11.23 -3.62
CA SER A 14 15.47 12.61 -3.80
C SER A 14 15.35 13.47 -2.54
N ALA A 15 16.48 14.08 -2.14
CA ALA A 15 16.53 15.10 -1.10
C ALA A 15 16.38 16.54 -1.62
N ASP A 16 16.44 16.77 -2.95
CA ASP A 16 16.32 18.10 -3.54
C ASP A 16 14.86 18.54 -3.64
N HIS A 17 14.52 19.61 -2.94
CA HIS A 17 13.18 20.18 -2.89
C HIS A 17 12.61 20.54 -4.29
N LYS A 18 13.43 21.07 -5.20
CA LYS A 18 12.98 21.43 -6.56
C LYS A 18 12.66 20.18 -7.37
N VAL A 19 13.48 19.14 -7.25
CA VAL A 19 13.26 17.86 -7.92
C VAL A 19 11.96 17.22 -7.45
N ARG A 20 11.74 17.16 -6.12
CA ARG A 20 10.49 16.65 -5.53
C ARG A 20 9.26 17.44 -6.00
N MET A 21 9.36 18.76 -6.04
CA MET A 21 8.28 19.63 -6.54
C MET A 21 7.92 19.30 -7.98
N ASN A 22 8.92 19.19 -8.86
CA ASN A 22 8.67 18.84 -10.27
C ASN A 22 8.03 17.46 -10.42
N GLN A 23 8.47 16.47 -9.65
CA GLN A 23 7.88 15.12 -9.67
C GLN A 23 6.38 15.14 -9.28
N ILE A 24 6.01 15.95 -8.28
CA ILE A 24 4.60 16.12 -7.88
C ILE A 24 3.80 16.81 -8.99
N ILE A 25 4.34 17.89 -9.58
CA ILE A 25 3.69 18.61 -10.69
C ILE A 25 3.47 17.67 -11.88
N ASP A 26 4.47 16.88 -12.25
CA ASP A 26 4.38 15.94 -13.37
C ASP A 26 3.32 14.86 -13.12
N PHE A 27 3.22 14.37 -11.88
CA PHE A 27 2.15 13.45 -11.49
C PHE A 27 0.76 14.10 -11.59
N PHE A 28 0.59 15.35 -11.15
CA PHE A 28 -0.71 16.04 -11.23
C PHE A 28 -1.16 16.31 -12.66
N ARG A 29 -0.22 16.54 -13.60
CA ARG A 29 -0.56 16.77 -15.01
C ARG A 29 -1.20 15.57 -15.71
N VAL A 30 -0.95 14.36 -15.22
CA VAL A 30 -1.38 13.11 -15.87
C VAL A 30 -2.45 12.34 -15.08
N SER A 31 -2.86 12.88 -13.92
CA SER A 31 -3.78 12.22 -12.99
C SER A 31 -5.16 12.87 -12.99
N THR A 32 -6.20 12.13 -12.60
CA THR A 32 -7.56 12.70 -12.44
C THR A 32 -7.65 13.51 -11.14
N GLU A 33 -8.66 14.38 -11.03
CA GLU A 33 -8.89 15.19 -9.83
C GLU A 33 -9.04 14.32 -8.56
N GLU A 34 -9.70 13.16 -8.67
CA GLU A 34 -9.86 12.24 -7.54
C GLU A 34 -8.54 11.59 -7.12
N GLU A 35 -7.69 11.24 -8.09
CA GLU A 35 -6.36 10.67 -7.82
C GLU A 35 -5.41 11.71 -7.22
N ILE A 36 -5.48 12.97 -7.68
CA ILE A 36 -4.74 14.10 -7.10
C ILE A 36 -5.16 14.34 -5.65
N THR A 37 -6.46 14.44 -5.40
CA THR A 37 -7.01 14.66 -4.05
C THR A 37 -6.53 13.55 -3.10
N SER A 38 -6.69 12.29 -3.53
CA SER A 38 -6.23 11.12 -2.78
C SER A 38 -4.72 11.13 -2.52
N ALA A 39 -3.91 11.57 -3.48
CA ALA A 39 -2.47 11.66 -3.34
C ALA A 39 -2.05 12.75 -2.36
N ILE A 40 -2.69 13.91 -2.39
CA ILE A 40 -2.45 15.00 -1.43
C ILE A 40 -2.77 14.54 -0.02
N ASP A 41 -3.93 13.91 0.20
CA ASP A 41 -4.30 13.38 1.51
C ASP A 41 -3.28 12.35 2.01
N PHE A 42 -2.92 11.39 1.16
CA PHE A 42 -1.97 10.33 1.52
C PHE A 42 -0.58 10.89 1.87
N LEU A 43 -0.06 11.80 1.04
CA LEU A 43 1.27 12.41 1.23
C LEU A 43 1.30 13.38 2.42
N SER A 44 0.17 13.97 2.78
CA SER A 44 0.02 14.83 3.97
C SER A 44 -0.07 14.02 5.27
N GLY A 45 -0.02 12.68 5.20
CA GLY A 45 -0.10 11.79 6.36
C GLY A 45 -1.52 11.40 6.76
N ASN A 46 -2.54 11.80 6.00
CA ASN A 46 -3.92 11.36 6.20
C ASN A 46 -4.09 9.94 5.64
N ARG A 47 -3.68 8.95 6.44
CA ARG A 47 -3.83 7.53 6.12
C ARG A 47 -5.04 6.96 6.85
N PRO A 48 -5.77 6.01 6.25
CA PRO A 48 -6.82 5.28 6.95
C PRO A 48 -6.25 4.67 8.24
N LYS A 49 -6.88 4.98 9.38
CA LYS A 49 -6.46 4.43 10.69
C LYS A 49 -6.73 2.94 10.73
N LYS A 50 -5.76 2.16 11.25
CA LYS A 50 -5.75 0.69 11.41
C LYS A 50 -7.08 0.01 11.04
N LEU A 51 -7.11 -0.55 9.83
CA LEU A 51 -8.31 -1.12 9.24
C LEU A 51 -8.50 -2.60 9.49
N ILE A 52 -7.41 -3.31 9.82
CA ILE A 52 -7.40 -4.70 10.26
C ILE A 52 -6.36 -4.83 11.37
N ASP A 53 -6.57 -5.76 12.30
CA ASP A 53 -5.54 -6.13 13.25
C ASP A 53 -4.50 -7.08 12.62
N ILE A 54 -3.41 -7.30 13.35
CA ILE A 54 -2.32 -8.14 12.86
C ILE A 54 -2.67 -9.63 12.88
N SER A 55 -3.58 -10.05 13.76
CA SER A 55 -4.11 -11.42 13.83
C SER A 55 -4.77 -11.78 12.50
N THR A 56 -5.69 -10.94 12.06
CA THR A 56 -6.43 -11.09 10.80
C THR A 56 -5.48 -11.14 9.60
N LEU A 57 -4.44 -10.30 9.60
CA LEU A 57 -3.44 -10.30 8.54
C LEU A 57 -2.65 -11.62 8.51
N LYS A 58 -2.19 -12.11 9.67
CA LYS A 58 -1.49 -13.39 9.79
C LYS A 58 -2.35 -14.55 9.29
N ASP A 59 -3.62 -14.60 9.70
CA ASP A 59 -4.56 -15.63 9.29
C ASP A 59 -4.73 -15.65 7.76
N ALA A 60 -4.85 -14.46 7.14
CA ALA A 60 -4.94 -14.33 5.70
C ALA A 60 -3.66 -14.82 4.99
N ILE A 61 -2.47 -14.47 5.51
CA ILE A 61 -1.19 -14.93 4.94
C ILE A 61 -1.07 -16.45 5.02
N GLN A 62 -1.39 -17.05 6.18
CA GLN A 62 -1.36 -18.50 6.36
C GLN A 62 -2.26 -19.22 5.35
N GLN A 63 -3.48 -18.72 5.18
CA GLN A 63 -4.45 -19.28 4.23
C GLN A 63 -4.01 -19.13 2.77
N MET A 64 -3.45 -17.97 2.39
CA MET A 64 -3.06 -17.69 1.00
C MET A 64 -1.74 -18.35 0.61
N ALA A 65 -0.78 -18.46 1.54
CA ALA A 65 0.54 -19.04 1.30
C ALA A 65 0.60 -20.55 1.59
N PHE A 66 -0.42 -21.11 2.25
CA PHE A 66 -0.44 -22.50 2.75
C PHE A 66 0.75 -22.79 3.68
N LEU A 67 1.09 -21.83 4.54
CA LEU A 67 2.19 -21.93 5.49
C LEU A 67 1.65 -21.98 6.93
N PRO A 68 2.30 -22.74 7.83
CA PRO A 68 1.95 -22.73 9.25
C PRO A 68 2.32 -21.38 9.88
N GLU A 69 1.59 -20.99 10.93
CA GLU A 69 1.77 -19.73 11.67
C GLU A 69 3.23 -19.45 12.04
N TRP A 70 3.92 -20.43 12.63
CA TRP A 70 5.30 -20.26 13.11
C TRP A 70 6.27 -19.80 12.01
N LEU A 71 6.06 -20.23 10.75
CA LEU A 71 6.93 -19.87 9.64
C LEU A 71 6.61 -18.46 9.11
N VAL A 72 5.35 -18.03 9.19
CA VAL A 72 4.95 -16.65 8.91
C VAL A 72 5.54 -15.71 9.96
N GLU A 73 5.51 -16.09 11.23
CA GLU A 73 6.11 -15.32 12.33
C GLU A 73 7.62 -15.22 12.21
N GLU A 74 8.31 -16.32 11.87
CA GLU A 74 9.76 -16.30 11.64
C GLU A 74 10.13 -15.38 10.46
N SER A 75 9.32 -15.38 9.39
CA SER A 75 9.51 -14.49 8.24
C SER A 75 9.39 -13.01 8.65
N TYR A 76 8.44 -12.68 9.53
CA TYR A 76 8.31 -11.34 10.10
C TYR A 76 9.46 -11.01 11.06
N SER A 77 9.87 -11.95 11.91
CA SER A 77 11.02 -11.79 12.82
C SER A 77 12.30 -11.42 12.06
N HIS A 78 12.49 -11.99 10.86
CA HIS A 78 13.63 -11.70 10.01
C HIS A 78 13.55 -10.34 9.27
N SER A 79 12.40 -9.99 8.72
CA SER A 79 12.22 -8.78 7.89
C SER A 79 11.88 -7.52 8.69
N GLY A 80 11.12 -7.67 9.77
CA GLY A 80 10.55 -6.56 10.54
C GLY A 80 9.41 -5.80 9.84
N ASP A 81 8.98 -6.21 8.64
CA ASP A 81 7.94 -5.53 7.86
C ASP A 81 6.91 -6.52 7.28
N TRP A 82 5.65 -6.37 7.69
CA TRP A 82 4.55 -7.17 7.17
C TRP A 82 4.29 -6.95 5.68
N ALA A 83 4.56 -5.76 5.15
CA ALA A 83 4.43 -5.51 3.72
C ALA A 83 5.44 -6.35 2.92
N GLU A 84 6.67 -6.45 3.41
CA GLU A 84 7.71 -7.29 2.82
C GLU A 84 7.33 -8.77 2.91
N VAL A 85 6.92 -9.25 4.11
CA VAL A 85 6.45 -10.64 4.30
C VAL A 85 5.34 -11.00 3.31
N VAL A 86 4.31 -10.16 3.20
CA VAL A 86 3.20 -10.36 2.26
C VAL A 86 3.70 -10.42 0.82
N SER A 87 4.62 -9.52 0.44
CA SER A 87 5.16 -9.45 -0.92
C SER A 87 5.97 -10.68 -1.32
N LEU A 88 6.63 -11.33 -0.35
CA LEU A 88 7.48 -12.49 -0.58
C LEU A 88 6.71 -13.82 -0.47
N LEU A 89 5.78 -13.93 0.48
CA LEU A 89 5.08 -15.19 0.77
C LEU A 89 3.84 -15.41 -0.11
N ILE A 90 3.17 -14.33 -0.53
CA ILE A 90 1.93 -14.45 -1.31
C ILE A 90 2.28 -14.44 -2.80
N LYS A 91 1.81 -15.46 -3.55
CA LYS A 91 1.95 -15.48 -5.01
C LYS A 91 1.34 -14.19 -5.59
N PRO A 92 2.01 -13.53 -6.55
CA PRO A 92 1.47 -12.32 -7.14
C PRO A 92 0.13 -12.63 -7.79
N VAL A 93 -0.93 -12.11 -7.19
CA VAL A 93 -2.24 -12.06 -7.82
C VAL A 93 -2.12 -11.12 -9.00
N LYS A 94 -2.68 -11.46 -10.17
CA LYS A 94 -2.84 -10.48 -11.25
C LYS A 94 -3.81 -9.40 -10.77
N ILE A 95 -3.27 -8.37 -10.12
CA ILE A 95 -4.03 -7.19 -9.76
C ILE A 95 -4.33 -6.46 -11.06
N ASP A 96 -5.62 -6.22 -11.31
CA ASP A 96 -6.07 -5.47 -12.48
C ASP A 96 -5.31 -4.14 -12.58
N THR A 97 -4.66 -3.94 -13.73
CA THR A 97 -3.75 -2.84 -14.02
C THR A 97 -4.45 -1.48 -14.10
N GLY A 98 -5.79 -1.45 -14.13
CA GLY A 98 -6.59 -0.23 -14.20
C GLY A 98 -6.77 0.52 -12.88
N LYS A 99 -6.37 -0.05 -11.73
CA LYS A 99 -6.56 0.62 -10.43
C LYS A 99 -5.62 1.80 -10.23
N ASN A 100 -6.17 2.95 -9.83
CA ASN A 100 -5.49 4.17 -9.42
C ASN A 100 -5.54 4.38 -7.90
N LEU A 101 -4.84 5.39 -7.37
CA LEU A 101 -4.71 5.55 -5.92
C LEU A 101 -6.07 5.67 -5.23
N SER A 102 -6.95 6.49 -5.79
CA SER A 102 -8.30 6.68 -5.26
C SER A 102 -9.08 5.36 -5.18
N SER A 103 -9.03 4.53 -6.22
CA SER A 103 -9.68 3.21 -6.21
C SER A 103 -9.09 2.23 -5.17
N MET A 104 -7.79 2.33 -4.88
CA MET A 104 -7.14 1.50 -3.87
C MET A 104 -7.53 1.94 -2.46
N ILE A 105 -7.51 3.25 -2.18
CA ILE A 105 -7.93 3.80 -0.88
C ILE A 105 -9.39 3.42 -0.61
N ALA A 106 -10.29 3.62 -1.58
CA ALA A 106 -11.68 3.23 -1.44
C ALA A 106 -11.87 1.71 -1.22
N GLY A 107 -11.02 0.87 -1.82
CA GLY A 107 -11.02 -0.57 -1.57
C GLY A 107 -10.58 -0.94 -0.16
N VAL A 108 -9.53 -0.26 0.32
CA VAL A 108 -8.97 -0.45 1.67
C VAL A 108 -9.96 0.02 2.74
N GLU A 109 -10.66 1.14 2.54
CA GLU A 109 -11.72 1.61 3.45
C GLU A 109 -12.88 0.62 3.62
N LYS A 110 -13.21 -0.16 2.58
CA LYS A 110 -14.25 -1.22 2.68
C LYS A 110 -13.86 -2.34 3.64
N LEU A 111 -12.57 -2.57 3.87
CA LEU A 111 -12.10 -3.58 4.83
C LEU A 111 -12.41 -3.21 6.28
N ARG A 112 -12.77 -1.95 6.55
CA ARG A 112 -13.20 -1.50 7.89
C ARG A 112 -14.41 -2.29 8.43
N VAL A 113 -15.21 -2.87 7.54
CA VAL A 113 -16.38 -3.70 7.89
C VAL A 113 -15.97 -5.09 8.36
N TRP A 114 -14.73 -5.52 8.11
CA TRP A 114 -14.23 -6.86 8.37
C TRP A 114 -13.58 -7.05 9.75
N VAL A 115 -13.50 -5.99 10.57
CA VAL A 115 -12.98 -6.06 11.93
C VAL A 115 -14.09 -6.53 12.87
N PRO A 116 -13.93 -7.69 13.56
CA PRO A 116 -14.85 -8.07 14.62
C PRO A 116 -14.86 -7.01 15.72
N GLN A 117 -16.05 -6.61 16.20
CA GLN A 117 -16.22 -5.71 17.35
C GLN A 117 -15.76 -6.39 18.65
#